data_AF-A0A2M9Q8C4-F1
#
_entry.id   AF-A0A2M9Q8C4-F1
#
_cell.length_a   1.000
_cell.length_b   1.000
_cell.length_c   1.000
_cell.angle_alpha   90.00
_cell.angle_beta   90.00
_cell.angle_gamma   90.00
#
_symmetry.space_group_name_H-M   'P 1'
#
loop_
_entity.id
_entity.type
_entity.pdbx_description
1 polymer ?
#
loop_
_entity_poly.entity_id
_entity_poly.type
_entity_poly.pdbx_seq_one_letter_code
_entity_poly.pdbx_strand_id
1 'polypeptide(L)'
;MDFIGREFLANLLQISYLYKTNFIVAIKSLALLATGNRLVTRNTMTEKLGIDSSYIRKVLAKLIPKNIVEGFGGLCGGYKLVVNPKEKGASHE
;
A
#
# COMPACT_ATOMS: atom_id res chain seq x y z
N MET A 1 -8.54 -14.85 -14.13
CA MET A 1 -7.93 -14.70 -12.78
C MET A 1 -7.16 -15.97 -12.52
N ASP A 2 -5.84 -15.87 -12.56
CA ASP A 2 -4.97 -17.03 -12.69
C ASP A 2 -4.73 -17.70 -11.33
N PHE A 3 -4.35 -18.97 -11.35
CA PHE A 3 -4.11 -19.81 -10.18
C PHE A 3 -3.18 -19.15 -9.15
N ILE A 4 -2.14 -18.46 -9.63
CA ILE A 4 -1.18 -17.68 -8.84
C ILE A 4 -1.86 -16.57 -8.02
N GLY A 5 -2.89 -15.92 -8.58
CA GLY A 5 -3.63 -14.86 -7.89
C GLY A 5 -4.45 -15.38 -6.71
N ARG A 6 -4.97 -16.61 -6.79
CA ARG A 6 -5.72 -17.24 -5.70
C ARG A 6 -4.83 -17.68 -4.55
N GLU A 7 -3.68 -18.28 -4.84
CA GLU A 7 -2.70 -18.68 -3.83
C GLU A 7 -2.09 -17.48 -3.11
N PHE A 8 -1.77 -16.41 -3.85
CA PHE A 8 -1.26 -15.18 -3.26
C PHE A 8 -2.26 -14.55 -2.31
N LEU A 9 -3.55 -14.50 -2.68
CA LEU A 9 -4.61 -13.98 -1.82
C LEU A 9 -4.84 -14.85 -0.58
N ALA A 10 -4.79 -16.18 -0.71
CA ALA A 10 -4.92 -17.12 0.41
C ALA A 10 -3.76 -16.96 1.41
N ASN A 11 -2.52 -16.87 0.93
CA ASN A 11 -1.35 -16.60 1.75
C ASN A 11 -1.44 -15.21 2.41
N LEU A 12 -1.91 -14.20 1.68
CA LEU A 12 -2.12 -12.86 2.24
C LEU A 12 -3.16 -12.89 3.35
N LEU A 13 -4.22 -13.71 3.22
CA LEU A 13 -5.30 -13.89 4.19
C LEU A 13 -4.84 -14.63 5.45
N GLN A 14 -3.97 -15.63 5.28
CA GLN A 14 -3.40 -16.42 6.37
C GLN A 14 -2.36 -15.60 7.15
N ILE A 15 -1.48 -14.88 6.46
CA ILE A 15 -0.58 -13.87 7.06
C ILE A 15 -1.41 -12.77 7.73
N SER A 16 -2.57 -12.45 7.17
CA SER A 16 -3.55 -11.54 7.76
C SER A 16 -4.12 -11.99 9.10
N TYR A 17 -4.37 -13.29 9.21
CA TYR A 17 -4.82 -13.88 10.46
C TYR A 17 -3.69 -13.98 11.49
N LEU A 18 -2.45 -14.18 11.03
CA LEU A 18 -1.25 -14.30 11.85
C LEU A 18 -0.63 -12.96 12.27
N TYR A 19 -0.75 -11.90 11.47
CA TYR A 19 -0.19 -10.57 11.74
C TYR A 19 -1.29 -9.57 12.08
N LYS A 20 -1.03 -8.71 13.08
CA LYS A 20 -1.90 -7.58 13.45
C LYS A 20 -2.43 -6.87 12.19
N THR A 21 -3.75 -6.64 12.14
CA THR A 21 -4.50 -6.06 11.01
C THR A 21 -3.78 -4.92 10.25
N ASN A 22 -3.04 -4.08 10.98
CA ASN A 22 -2.17 -3.03 10.43
C ASN A 22 -1.20 -3.51 9.32
N PHE A 23 -0.62 -4.71 9.45
CA PHE A 23 0.36 -5.23 8.50
C PHE A 23 -0.27 -5.51 7.13
N ILE A 24 -1.44 -6.15 7.12
CA ILE A 24 -2.20 -6.46 5.89
C ILE A 24 -2.56 -5.18 5.17
N VAL A 25 -3.08 -4.21 5.93
CA VAL A 25 -3.49 -2.92 5.38
C VAL A 25 -2.28 -2.20 4.79
N ALA A 26 -1.12 -2.26 5.45
CA ALA A 26 0.11 -1.72 4.91
C ALA A 26 0.51 -2.39 3.59
N ILE A 27 0.57 -3.73 3.54
CA ILE A 27 0.95 -4.46 2.32
C ILE A 27 -0.03 -4.20 1.17
N LYS A 28 -1.34 -4.28 1.42
CA LYS A 28 -2.35 -3.98 0.40
C LYS A 28 -2.26 -2.53 -0.10
N SER A 29 -2.03 -1.58 0.81
CA SER A 29 -1.83 -0.18 0.46
C SER A 29 -0.59 0.02 -0.40
N LEU A 30 0.54 -0.59 -0.03
CA LEU A 30 1.79 -0.49 -0.76
C LEU A 30 1.68 -1.14 -2.16
N ALA A 31 1.06 -2.31 -2.25
CA ALA A 31 0.79 -2.97 -3.52
C ALA A 31 -0.07 -2.08 -4.43
N LEU A 32 -1.13 -1.47 -3.89
CA LEU A 32 -1.96 -0.53 -4.65
C LEU A 32 -1.15 0.68 -5.13
N LEU A 33 -0.35 1.28 -4.27
CA LEU A 33 0.50 2.42 -4.60
C LEU A 33 1.60 2.08 -5.62
N ALA A 34 2.09 0.83 -5.62
CA ALA A 34 3.12 0.37 -6.55
C ALA A 34 2.59 0.17 -7.99
N THR A 35 1.28 -0.03 -8.16
CA THR A 35 0.67 -0.26 -9.49
C THR A 35 0.51 1.00 -10.35
N GLY A 36 0.73 2.20 -9.79
CA GLY A 36 0.47 3.44 -10.51
C GLY A 36 1.49 4.54 -10.24
N ASN A 37 1.84 5.30 -11.28
CA ASN A 37 2.70 6.48 -11.19
C ASN A 37 1.95 7.75 -10.74
N ARG A 38 0.73 7.61 -10.23
CA ARG A 38 -0.18 8.70 -9.87
C ARG A 38 -0.53 8.63 -8.39
N LEU A 39 -0.87 9.78 -7.82
CA LEU A 39 -1.43 9.86 -6.49
C LEU A 39 -2.70 9.01 -6.41
N VAL A 40 -2.77 8.13 -5.41
CA VAL A 40 -3.97 7.37 -5.10
C VAL A 40 -4.69 8.09 -3.97
N THR A 41 -5.91 8.55 -4.26
CA THR A 41 -6.72 9.24 -3.25
C THR A 41 -7.17 8.27 -2.18
N ARG A 42 -7.42 8.80 -0.98
CA ARG A 42 -7.88 8.00 0.14
C ARG A 42 -9.23 7.30 -0.13
N ASN A 43 -10.13 7.95 -0.88
CA ASN A 43 -11.41 7.35 -1.28
C ASN A 43 -11.19 6.16 -2.21
N THR A 44 -10.31 6.32 -3.21
CA THR A 44 -9.93 5.22 -4.11
C THR A 44 -9.28 4.06 -3.35
N MET A 45 -8.48 4.34 -2.31
CA MET A 45 -7.93 3.29 -1.45
C MET A 45 -9.03 2.59 -0.64
N THR A 46 -10.00 3.32 -0.08
CA THR A 46 -11.12 2.72 0.65
C THR A 46 -11.96 1.82 -0.25
N GLU A 47 -12.32 2.28 -1.44
CA GLU A 47 -13.07 1.50 -2.44
C GLU A 47 -12.32 0.22 -2.85
N LYS A 48 -11.03 0.33 -3.17
CA LYS A 48 -10.24 -0.81 -3.67
C LYS A 48 -9.84 -1.79 -2.58
N LEU A 49 -9.64 -1.32 -1.36
CA LEU A 49 -9.17 -2.17 -0.26
C LEU A 49 -10.30 -2.70 0.63
N GLY A 50 -11.49 -2.09 0.57
CA GLY A 50 -12.62 -2.41 1.46
C GLY A 50 -12.32 -2.06 2.92
N ILE A 51 -11.50 -1.03 3.16
CA ILE A 51 -11.02 -0.63 4.49
C ILE A 51 -11.37 0.82 4.72
N ASP A 52 -11.84 1.12 5.93
CA ASP A 52 -12.18 2.48 6.32
C ASP A 52 -11.02 3.46 6.15
N SER A 53 -11.35 4.64 5.64
CA SER A 53 -10.39 5.70 5.31
C SER A 53 -9.58 6.17 6.52
N SER A 54 -10.16 6.17 7.72
CA SER A 54 -9.48 6.55 8.96
C SER A 54 -8.44 5.51 9.35
N TYR A 55 -8.72 4.23 9.10
CA TYR A 55 -7.81 3.14 9.39
C TYR A 55 -6.63 3.12 8.42
N ILE A 56 -6.90 3.29 7.12
CA ILE A 56 -5.86 3.48 6.10
C ILE A 56 -4.95 4.65 6.49
N ARG A 57 -5.53 5.79 6.87
CA ARG A 57 -4.75 6.96 7.33
C ARG A 57 -3.87 6.62 8.55
N LYS A 58 -4.38 5.91 9.55
CA LYS A 58 -3.60 5.49 10.74
C LYS A 58 -2.42 4.62 10.37
N VAL A 59 -2.58 3.73 9.40
CA VAL A 59 -1.50 2.84 8.93
C VAL A 59 -0.48 3.63 8.12
N LEU A 60 -0.91 4.41 7.12
CA LEU A 60 -0.02 5.19 6.27
C LEU A 60 0.74 6.28 7.05
N ALA A 61 0.13 6.87 8.09
CA ALA A 61 0.80 7.83 8.97
C ALA A 61 2.06 7.24 9.66
N LYS A 62 2.14 5.92 9.83
CA LYS A 62 3.34 5.24 10.36
C LYS A 62 4.43 5.01 9.30
N LEU A 63 4.05 5.04 8.01
CA LEU A 63 4.94 4.79 6.87
C LEU A 63 5.56 6.08 6.32
N ILE A 64 4.85 7.22 6.46
CA ILE A 64 5.33 8.55 6.08
C ILE A 64 6.68 8.91 6.72
N PRO A 65 6.86 8.87 8.06
CA PRO A 65 8.14 9.22 8.67
C PRO A 65 9.28 8.24 8.34
N LYS A 66 8.98 7.09 7.73
CA LYS A 66 9.96 6.10 7.27
C LYS A 66 10.34 6.29 5.79
N ASN A 67 9.84 7.35 5.14
CA ASN A 67 10.04 7.62 3.71
C ASN A 67 9.62 6.45 2.80
N ILE A 68 8.59 5.69 3.21
CA ILE A 68 8.04 4.61 2.38
C ILE A 68 6.91 5.15 1.49
N VAL A 69 6.09 6.03 2.03
CA VAL A 69 4.92 6.64 1.37
C VAL A 69 4.97 8.15 1.60
N GLU A 70 4.59 8.92 0.59
CA GLU A 70 4.41 10.37 0.71
C GLU A 70 2.92 10.71 0.62
N GLY A 71 2.47 11.62 1.47
CA GLY A 71 1.08 12.07 1.53
C GLY A 71 0.94 13.51 1.11
N PHE A 72 0.01 13.78 0.20
CA PHE A 72 -0.31 15.12 -0.32
C PHE A 72 -1.67 15.56 0.22
N GLY A 73 -1.74 16.76 0.80
CA GLY A 73 -2.98 17.38 1.24
C GLY A 73 -3.77 18.02 0.09
N GLY A 74 -4.99 18.48 0.37
CA GLY A 74 -5.83 19.23 -0.57
C GLY A 74 -6.92 18.41 -1.29
N LEU A 75 -7.73 19.08 -2.11
CA LEU A 75 -8.91 18.52 -2.80
C LEU A 75 -8.56 17.34 -3.72
N CYS A 76 -7.37 17.36 -4.31
CA CYS A 76 -6.81 16.28 -5.15
C CYS A 76 -5.60 15.59 -4.49
N GLY A 77 -5.51 15.69 -3.16
CA GLY A 77 -4.46 15.03 -2.38
C GLY A 77 -4.56 13.51 -2.44
N GLY A 78 -3.50 12.85 -2.01
CA GLY A 78 -3.43 11.39 -2.05
C GLY A 78 -2.10 10.87 -1.55
N TYR A 79 -1.85 9.60 -1.82
CA TYR A 79 -0.64 8.93 -1.40
C TYR A 79 0.12 8.44 -2.64
N LYS A 80 1.46 8.45 -2.58
CA LYS A 80 2.33 7.76 -3.53
C LYS A 80 3.41 6.97 -2.79
N LEU A 81 3.91 5.92 -3.45
CA LEU A 81 5.08 5.21 -2.98
C LEU A 81 6.33 6.08 -3.23
N VAL A 82 7.20 6.21 -2.23
CA VAL A 82 8.49 6.92 -2.37
C VAL A 82 9.58 5.97 -2.83
N VAL A 83 9.56 4.74 -2.32
CA VAL A 83 10.55 3.72 -2.67
C VAL A 83 10.16 3.13 -4.01
N ASN A 84 10.85 3.52 -5.08
CA ASN A 84 10.75 2.82 -6.35
C ASN A 84 11.46 1.47 -6.19
N PRO A 85 10.76 0.32 -6.22
CA PRO A 85 11.39 -0.99 -6.01
C PRO A 85 12.48 -1.29 -7.03
N LYS A 86 12.45 -0.62 -8.19
CA LYS A 86 13.41 -0.79 -9.28
C LYS A 86 14.72 -0.03 -9.10
N GLU A 87 14.78 0.93 -8.18
CA GLU A 87 15.94 1.83 -8.06
C GLU A 87 16.99 1.33 -7.07
N LYS A 88 16.62 0.41 -6.16
CA LYS A 88 17.55 -0.23 -5.20
C LYS A 88 18.24 -1.51 -5.72
N GLY A 89 18.27 -1.72 -7.04
CA GLY A 89 18.84 -2.93 -7.66
C GLY A 89 19.94 -2.70 -8.70
N ALA A 90 20.37 -1.46 -8.95
CA ALA A 90 21.37 -1.15 -9.98
C ALA A 90 22.37 -0.10 -9.49
N SER A 91 23.15 -0.45 -8.48
CA SER A 91 24.40 0.25 -8.18
C SER A 91 25.37 -0.73 -7.48
N HIS A 92 25.97 -1.59 -8.28
CA HIS A 92 27.33 -2.07 -8.05
C HIS A 92 27.98 -2.19 -9.43
N GLU A 93 28.53 -1.04 -9.85
CA GLU A 93 29.75 -0.98 -10.65
C GLU A 93 30.94 -1.18 -9.71
#